data_AF-A0A4U2YRG9-F1
#
_entry.id   AF-A0A4U2YRG9-F1
#
_cell.length_a   1.000
_cell.length_b   1.000
_cell.length_c   1.000
_cell.angle_alpha   90.00
_cell.angle_beta   90.00
_cell.angle_gamma   90.00
#
_symmetry.space_group_name_H-M   'P 1'
#
loop_
_entity.id
_entity.type
_entity.pdbx_description
1 polymer ?
#
loop_
_entity_poly.entity_id
_entity_poly.type
_entity_poly.pdbx_seq_one_letter_code
_entity_poly.pdbx_strand_id
1 'polypeptide(L)'
;MNFSEEDDCLTGDFNTYCMNISGTLNYVSTGKTTKILKSQMEFLQMSFFDFFKQYSFFKHKIYDYQDLFEEYNNFEVTRKLLLKLIE
;
A
#
# COMPACT_ATOMS: atom_id res chain seq x y z
N MET A 1 19.26 -22.72 -6.67
CA MET A 1 18.34 -21.56 -6.66
C MET A 1 18.99 -20.48 -5.82
N ASN A 2 19.24 -19.32 -6.40
CA ASN A 2 19.83 -18.19 -5.72
C ASN A 2 18.67 -17.39 -5.10
N PHE A 3 18.56 -17.37 -3.77
CA PHE A 3 17.45 -16.74 -3.05
C PHE A 3 17.46 -15.20 -3.13
N SER A 4 18.49 -14.59 -3.73
CA SER A 4 18.68 -13.13 -3.75
C SER A 4 17.72 -12.36 -4.67
N GLU A 5 17.07 -13.00 -5.64
CA GLU A 5 16.10 -12.32 -6.53
C GLU A 5 14.68 -12.28 -5.93
N GLU A 6 14.36 -13.17 -4.98
CA GLU A 6 13.05 -13.20 -4.31
C GLU A 6 12.96 -12.20 -3.14
N ASP A 7 14.08 -11.95 -2.45
CA ASP A 7 14.15 -11.02 -1.30
C ASP A 7 13.81 -9.56 -1.68
N ASP A 8 14.10 -9.13 -2.91
CA ASP A 8 13.79 -7.78 -3.39
C ASP A 8 12.32 -7.60 -3.82
N CYS A 9 11.59 -8.69 -4.08
CA CYS A 9 10.23 -8.61 -4.63
C CYS A 9 9.23 -8.08 -3.61
N LEU A 10 9.25 -8.58 -2.36
CA LEU A 10 8.31 -8.14 -1.33
C LEU A 10 8.52 -6.67 -0.94
N THR A 11 9.78 -6.28 -0.71
CA THR A 11 10.14 -4.92 -0.34
C THR A 11 9.77 -3.93 -1.45
N GLY A 12 10.05 -4.26 -2.72
CA GLY A 12 9.68 -3.43 -3.86
C GLY A 12 8.17 -3.27 -4.03
N ASP A 13 7.42 -4.37 -3.92
CA ASP A 13 5.96 -4.37 -4.02
C ASP A 13 5.31 -3.59 -2.86
N PHE A 14 5.80 -3.79 -1.64
CA PHE A 14 5.32 -3.07 -0.47
C PHE A 14 5.61 -1.56 -0.58
N ASN A 15 6.81 -1.19 -1.01
CA ASN A 15 7.15 0.21 -1.28
C ASN A 15 6.26 0.82 -2.36
N THR A 16 5.92 0.07 -3.41
CA THR A 16 4.98 0.51 -4.44
C THR A 16 3.61 0.84 -3.85
N TYR A 17 3.09 -0.02 -2.97
CA TYR A 17 1.85 0.21 -2.25
C TYR A 17 1.91 1.47 -1.35
N CYS A 18 2.96 1.61 -0.55
CA CYS A 18 3.16 2.77 0.33
C CYS A 18 3.33 4.08 -0.45
N MET A 19 4.04 4.07 -1.58
CA MET A 19 4.23 5.23 -2.44
C MET A 19 2.92 5.71 -3.06
N ASN A 20 2.05 4.81 -3.50
CA ASN A 20 0.74 5.20 -4.05
C ASN A 20 -0.11 5.96 -3.01
N ILE A 21 -0.11 5.48 -1.75
CA ILE A 21 -0.81 6.12 -0.64
C ILE A 21 -0.19 7.47 -0.30
N SER A 22 1.14 7.53 -0.18
CA SER A 22 1.88 8.77 0.13
C SER A 22 1.67 9.84 -0.93
N GLY A 23 1.74 9.47 -2.21
CA GLY A 23 1.46 10.37 -3.32
C GLY A 23 0.04 10.91 -3.28
N THR A 24 -0.94 10.06 -2.96
CA THR A 24 -2.35 10.45 -2.81
C THR A 24 -2.52 11.42 -1.65
N LEU A 25 -1.94 11.10 -0.50
CA LEU A 25 -1.96 11.97 0.67
C LEU A 25 -1.38 13.35 0.37
N ASN A 26 -0.30 13.42 -0.40
CA ASN A 26 0.29 14.70 -0.82
C ASN A 26 -0.66 15.52 -1.70
N TYR A 27 -1.36 14.88 -2.66
CA TYR A 27 -2.38 15.58 -3.46
C TYR A 27 -3.54 16.10 -2.60
N VAL A 28 -4.04 15.29 -1.67
CA VAL A 28 -5.11 15.70 -0.74
C VAL A 28 -4.64 16.86 0.14
N SER A 29 -3.49 16.71 0.78
CA SER A 29 -2.94 17.71 1.72
C SER A 29 -2.62 19.05 1.06
N THR A 30 -2.31 19.04 -0.24
CA THR A 30 -2.03 20.26 -1.02
C THR A 30 -3.25 20.81 -1.76
N GLY A 31 -4.46 20.27 -1.53
CA GLY A 31 -5.71 20.71 -2.17
C GLY A 31 -5.77 20.43 -3.68
N LYS A 32 -5.00 19.45 -4.16
CA LYS A 32 -4.85 19.09 -5.58
C LYS A 32 -5.52 17.76 -5.91
N THR A 33 -6.65 17.44 -5.28
CA THR A 33 -7.37 16.17 -5.48
C THR A 33 -7.77 15.92 -6.93
N THR A 34 -8.10 16.96 -7.69
CA THR A 34 -8.42 16.87 -9.13
C THR A 34 -7.24 16.44 -10.02
N LYS A 35 -6.01 16.42 -9.48
CA LYS A 35 -4.80 15.97 -10.19
C LYS A 35 -4.45 14.51 -9.90
N ILE A 36 -5.20 13.83 -9.04
CA ILE A 36 -4.96 12.42 -8.75
C ILE A 36 -5.34 11.61 -10.00
N LEU A 37 -4.41 10.77 -10.46
CA LEU A 37 -4.63 9.93 -11.64
C LEU A 37 -5.66 8.84 -11.33
N LYS A 38 -6.47 8.49 -12.34
CA LYS A 38 -7.46 7.41 -12.21
C LYS A 38 -6.82 6.08 -11.78
N SER A 39 -5.66 5.74 -12.34
CA SER A 39 -4.91 4.53 -11.96
C SER A 39 -4.47 4.53 -10.49
N GLN A 40 -4.09 5.69 -9.96
CA GLN A 40 -3.75 5.87 -8.56
C GLN A 40 -4.96 5.68 -7.65
N MET A 41 -6.14 6.14 -8.08
CA MET A 41 -7.41 5.88 -7.38
C MET A 41 -7.81 4.41 -7.45
N GLU A 42 -7.71 3.76 -8.60
CA GLU A 42 -7.98 2.33 -8.77
C GLU A 42 -7.08 1.49 -7.86
N PHE A 43 -5.81 1.86 -7.75
CA PHE A 43 -4.88 1.22 -6.83
C PHE A 43 -5.25 1.49 -5.36
N LEU A 44 -5.66 2.74 -5.02
CA LEU A 44 -6.05 3.13 -3.66
C LEU A 44 -7.23 2.31 -3.11
N GLN A 45 -8.12 1.82 -3.99
CA GLN A 45 -9.25 0.98 -3.61
C GLN A 45 -8.83 -0.39 -3.06
N MET A 46 -7.64 -0.87 -3.40
CA MET A 46 -7.15 -2.21 -3.07
C MET A 46 -6.26 -2.17 -1.82
N SER A 47 -6.40 -3.15 -0.92
CA SER A 47 -5.36 -3.38 0.11
C SER A 47 -4.12 -4.01 -0.52
N PHE A 48 -2.99 -3.98 0.19
CA PHE A 48 -1.74 -4.62 -0.26
C PHE A 48 -1.96 -6.06 -0.74
N PHE A 49 -2.70 -6.86 0.04
CA PHE A 49 -2.97 -8.27 -0.27
C PHE A 49 -4.00 -8.49 -1.39
N ASP A 50 -4.83 -7.49 -1.69
CA ASP A 50 -5.76 -7.59 -2.82
C ASP A 50 -5.03 -7.36 -4.15
N PHE A 51 -4.06 -6.44 -4.15
CA PHE A 51 -3.25 -6.10 -5.32
C PHE A 51 -2.15 -7.15 -5.55
N PHE A 52 -1.35 -7.43 -4.53
CA PHE A 52 -0.25 -8.40 -4.58
C PHE A 52 -0.68 -9.74 -4.00
N LYS A 53 -1.54 -10.45 -4.73
CA LYS A 53 -2.17 -11.70 -4.28
C LYS A 53 -1.17 -12.80 -3.94
N GLN A 54 0.05 -12.77 -4.52
CA GLN A 54 1.12 -13.71 -4.21
C GLN A 54 1.50 -13.72 -2.72
N TYR A 55 1.20 -12.65 -1.97
CA TYR A 55 1.51 -12.52 -0.55
C TYR A 55 0.37 -12.92 0.39
N SER A 56 -0.76 -13.40 -0.16
CA SER A 56 -1.93 -13.78 0.65
C SER A 56 -1.63 -14.87 1.68
N PHE A 57 -0.61 -15.70 1.44
CA PHE A 57 -0.23 -16.81 2.32
C PHE A 57 0.17 -16.36 3.74
N PHE A 58 0.73 -15.15 3.91
CA PHE A 58 1.12 -14.64 5.21
C PHE A 58 0.21 -13.53 5.75
N LYS A 59 -0.87 -13.17 5.06
CA LYS A 59 -1.81 -12.13 5.51
C LYS A 59 -2.30 -12.33 6.94
N HIS A 60 -2.60 -13.58 7.31
CA HIS A 60 -3.07 -13.95 8.64
C HIS A 60 -1.95 -14.18 9.66
N LYS A 61 -0.68 -13.99 9.26
CA LYS A 61 0.51 -14.12 10.10
C LYS A 61 1.35 -12.85 10.09
N ILE A 62 0.91 -11.78 9.42
CA ILE A 62 1.68 -10.54 9.33
C ILE A 62 1.99 -9.97 10.72
N TYR A 63 1.09 -10.19 11.70
CA TYR A 63 1.31 -9.78 13.10
C TYR A 63 2.49 -10.47 13.78
N ASP A 64 2.98 -11.60 13.25
CA ASP A 64 4.21 -12.27 13.74
C ASP A 64 5.46 -11.45 13.39
N TYR A 65 5.35 -10.51 12.44
CA TYR A 65 6.41 -9.60 11.99
C TYR A 65 6.08 -8.17 12.41
N GLN A 66 6.41 -7.82 13.66
CA GLN A 66 5.94 -6.59 14.30
C GLN A 66 6.22 -5.31 13.48
N ASP A 67 7.45 -5.13 13.01
CA ASP A 67 7.84 -3.93 12.26
C ASP A 67 7.05 -3.80 10.95
N LEU A 68 6.97 -4.88 10.17
CA LEU A 68 6.19 -4.92 8.93
C LEU A 68 4.70 -4.70 9.19
N PHE A 69 4.17 -5.29 10.26
CA PHE A 69 2.76 -5.14 10.60
C PHE A 69 2.40 -3.71 10.99
N GLU A 70 3.23 -3.06 11.80
CA GLU A 70 3.03 -1.67 12.20
C GLU A 70 3.05 -0.74 10.99
N GLU A 71 4.05 -0.88 10.12
CA GLU A 71 4.16 -0.09 8.91
C GLU A 71 2.97 -0.32 7.96
N TYR A 72 2.63 -1.58 7.68
CA TYR A 72 1.46 -1.93 6.88
C TYR A 72 0.18 -1.31 7.45
N ASN A 73 -0.04 -1.42 8.76
CA ASN A 73 -1.24 -0.91 9.40
C ASN A 73 -1.33 0.62 9.33
N ASN A 74 -0.21 1.33 9.50
CA ASN A 74 -0.15 2.79 9.36
C ASN A 74 -0.56 3.24 7.94
N PHE A 75 -0.04 2.57 6.91
CA PHE A 75 -0.42 2.85 5.53
C PHE A 75 -1.86 2.44 5.21
N GLU A 76 -2.31 1.28 5.67
CA GLU A 76 -3.67 0.78 5.43
C GLU A 76 -4.74 1.64 6.11
N VAL A 77 -4.47 2.16 7.31
CA VAL A 77 -5.34 3.16 7.98
C VAL A 77 -5.36 4.45 7.17
N THR A 78 -4.20 4.94 6.72
CA THR A 78 -4.10 6.15 5.89
C THR A 78 -4.89 5.99 4.59
N ARG A 79 -4.76 4.85 3.91
CA ARG A 79 -5.52 4.51 2.69
C ARG A 79 -7.03 4.60 2.92
N LYS A 80 -7.52 3.99 4.00
CA LYS A 80 -8.96 4.02 4.37
C LYS A 80 -9.45 5.43 4.69
N LEU A 81 -8.63 6.27 5.32
CA LEU A 81 -8.98 7.67 5.58
C LEU A 81 -9.02 8.48 4.27
N LEU A 82 -8.07 8.28 3.37
CA LEU A 82 -8.06 8.95 2.07
C LEU A 82 -9.29 8.59 1.24
N LEU A 83 -9.70 7.31 1.22
CA LEU A 83 -10.94 6.90 0.55
C LEU A 83 -12.16 7.66 1.07
N LYS A 84 -12.32 7.74 2.39
CA LYS A 84 -13.41 8.50 3.03
C LYS A 84 -13.40 10.00 2.77
N LEU A 85 -12.26 10.58 2.39
CA LEU A 85 -12.10 12.00 2.13
C LEU A 85 -12.30 12.35 0.65
N ILE A 86 -12.04 11.40 -0.25
CA ILE A 86 -12.08 11.61 -1.70
C ILE A 86 -13.41 11.12 -2.30
N GLU A 87 -14.03 10.10 -1.69
CA GLU A 87 -15.38 9.59 -2.02
C GLU A 87 -16.49 10.41 -1.35
#